data_AF-A0A3D3CHT2-F1
#
_entry.id   AF-A0A3D3CHT2-F1
#
_cell.length_a   1.000
_cell.length_b   1.000
_cell.length_c   1.000
_cell.angle_alpha   90.00
_cell.angle_beta   90.00
_cell.angle_gamma   90.00
#
_symmetry.space_group_name_H-M   'P 1'
#
loop_
_entity.id
_entity.type
_entity.pdbx_description
1 polymer ?
#
loop_
_entity_poly.entity_id
_entity_poly.type
_entity_poly.pdbx_seq_one_letter_code
_entity_poly.pdbx_strand_id
1 'polypeptide(L)'
;RAVLNRGAKVVAIGGAPGRMDKGSAVILHPTKGNEERAANALGVAITTLAKGGAVQLDALLKGTGLTNDDVEKAAKFLASSKNPVALIDPSAPLAAVDAAAAIPGGRYLLLAKHMSTQGVLRRFPDVLSVRELREKNPARLVFVGVTPEGAGYSEEDLRGAEYAVLAPRKTVLAEKAAVVLPTLAWTEKEGSVTNLEGRTLRLNRGVVTQRQGRNITAILAAASILHGGKIPSNPMAG
;
A
#
# COMPACT_ATOMS: atom_id res chain seq x y z
N ARG A 1 -20.33 4.56 0.71
CA ARG A 1 -21.76 4.88 0.95
C ARG A 1 -22.70 3.73 0.57
N ALA A 2 -22.56 3.06 -0.58
CA ALA A 2 -23.49 2.00 -0.99
C ALA A 2 -23.54 0.74 -0.09
N VAL A 3 -22.43 0.35 0.57
CA VAL A 3 -22.36 -0.89 1.37
C VAL A 3 -23.03 -0.74 2.74
N LEU A 4 -22.77 0.36 3.46
CA LEU A 4 -23.44 0.69 4.73
C LEU A 4 -24.96 0.87 4.54
N ASN A 5 -25.38 1.49 3.43
CA ASN A 5 -26.80 1.65 3.08
C ASN A 5 -27.53 0.33 2.78
N ARG A 6 -26.81 -0.78 2.59
CA ARG A 6 -27.36 -2.13 2.38
C ARG A 6 -27.35 -2.98 3.66
N GLY A 7 -27.19 -2.36 4.83
CA GLY A 7 -27.22 -3.05 6.13
C GLY A 7 -25.96 -3.83 6.46
N ALA A 8 -24.84 -3.56 5.78
CA ALA A 8 -23.57 -4.16 6.13
C ALA A 8 -23.14 -3.71 7.53
N LYS A 9 -22.72 -4.67 8.35
CA LYS A 9 -22.12 -4.42 9.66
C LYS A 9 -20.64 -4.12 9.48
N VAL A 10 -20.11 -3.19 10.27
CA VAL A 10 -18.71 -2.76 10.15
C VAL A 10 -18.03 -2.89 11.51
N VAL A 11 -16.83 -3.45 11.52
CA VAL A 11 -15.91 -3.39 12.65
C VAL A 11 -14.70 -2.57 12.22
N ALA A 12 -14.32 -1.60 13.04
CA ALA A 12 -13.16 -0.74 12.78
C ALA A 12 -12.26 -0.68 14.00
N ILE A 13 -10.94 -0.67 13.78
CA ILE A 13 -9.93 -0.40 14.81
C ILE A 13 -9.29 0.95 14.49
N GLY A 14 -9.30 1.86 15.45
CA GLY A 14 -8.74 3.20 15.30
C GLY A 14 -9.74 4.24 14.78
N GLY A 15 -9.24 5.45 14.52
CA GLY A 15 -10.08 6.61 14.25
C GLY A 15 -10.35 6.88 12.77
N ALA A 16 -11.63 6.83 12.38
CA ALA A 16 -12.17 7.71 11.34
C ALA A 16 -13.48 8.37 11.84
N PRO A 17 -13.40 9.23 12.88
CA PRO A 17 -14.57 9.79 13.54
C PRO A 17 -15.50 10.48 12.52
N GLY A 18 -16.80 10.23 12.63
CA GLY A 18 -17.86 10.84 11.81
C GLY A 18 -18.06 10.22 10.42
N ARG A 19 -17.14 9.39 9.92
CA ARG A 19 -17.27 8.75 8.59
C ARG A 19 -17.84 7.33 8.63
N MET A 20 -17.64 6.61 9.73
CA MET A 20 -18.09 5.22 9.91
C MET A 20 -19.13 5.04 11.02
N ASP A 21 -19.49 6.12 11.71
CA ASP A 21 -20.36 6.12 12.91
C ASP A 21 -21.86 5.92 12.61
N LYS A 22 -22.21 5.69 11.33
CA LYS A 22 -23.60 5.53 10.89
C LYS A 22 -23.90 4.05 10.60
N GLY A 23 -24.91 3.49 11.28
CA GLY A 23 -25.40 2.13 11.08
C GLY A 23 -24.92 1.15 12.17
N SER A 24 -24.97 -0.15 11.89
CA SER A 24 -24.53 -1.22 12.79
C SER A 24 -23.00 -1.36 12.79
N ALA A 25 -22.29 -0.34 13.25
CA ALA A 25 -20.84 -0.33 13.37
C ALA A 25 -20.40 -0.59 14.83
N VAL A 26 -19.36 -1.40 15.02
CA VAL A 26 -18.61 -1.52 16.28
C VAL A 26 -17.24 -0.92 16.05
N ILE A 27 -16.95 0.19 16.72
CA ILE A 27 -15.69 0.90 16.55
C ILE A 27 -14.87 0.70 17.83
N LEU A 28 -13.72 0.04 17.67
CA LEU A 28 -12.74 -0.13 18.73
C LEU A 28 -11.82 1.10 18.69
N HIS A 29 -11.87 1.91 19.74
CA HIS A 29 -11.06 3.11 19.92
C HIS A 29 -9.93 2.84 20.94
N PRO A 30 -8.85 2.14 20.55
CA PRO A 30 -7.71 2.03 21.43
C PRO A 30 -7.08 3.40 21.68
N THR A 31 -6.50 3.59 22.85
CA THR A 31 -5.61 4.71 23.13
C THR A 31 -4.47 4.74 22.12
N LYS A 32 -4.05 5.95 21.72
CA LYS A 32 -3.04 6.15 20.66
C LYS A 32 -1.78 5.32 20.93
N GLY A 33 -1.34 4.55 19.94
CA GLY A 33 -0.18 3.65 20.04
C GLY A 33 -0.50 2.23 20.51
N ASN A 34 -1.77 1.92 20.82
CA ASN A 34 -2.21 0.58 21.21
C ASN A 34 -3.02 -0.14 20.13
N GLU A 35 -2.98 0.32 18.87
CA GLU A 35 -3.68 -0.28 17.74
C GLU A 35 -3.24 -1.73 17.49
N GLU A 36 -1.95 -2.02 17.66
CA GLU A 36 -1.41 -3.39 17.53
C GLU A 36 -1.97 -4.33 18.60
N ARG A 37 -2.03 -3.89 19.86
CA ARG A 37 -2.61 -4.68 20.95
C ARG A 37 -4.10 -4.92 20.74
N ALA A 38 -4.83 -3.91 20.27
CA ALA A 38 -6.24 -4.04 19.93
C ALA A 38 -6.47 -5.03 18.78
N ALA A 39 -5.65 -5.00 17.73
CA ALA A 39 -5.73 -5.95 16.63
C ALA A 39 -5.40 -7.38 17.09
N ASN A 40 -4.35 -7.56 17.89
CA ASN A 40 -4.01 -8.85 18.49
C ASN A 40 -5.15 -9.41 19.35
N ALA A 41 -5.71 -8.58 20.24
CA ALA A 41 -6.84 -8.95 21.09
C ALA A 41 -8.06 -9.38 20.26
N LEU A 42 -8.35 -8.67 19.16
CA LEU A 42 -9.42 -9.03 18.24
C LEU A 42 -9.17 -10.39 17.56
N GLY A 43 -7.96 -10.63 17.05
CA GLY A 43 -7.59 -11.91 16.42
C GLY A 43 -7.70 -13.10 17.40
N VAL A 44 -7.24 -12.92 18.63
CA VAL A 44 -7.40 -13.91 19.71
C VAL A 44 -8.88 -14.15 20.00
N ALA A 45 -9.69 -13.10 20.17
CA ALA A 45 -11.12 -13.24 20.43
C ALA A 45 -11.85 -14.00 19.33
N ILE A 46 -11.59 -13.68 18.05
CA ILE A 46 -12.18 -14.38 16.91
C ILE A 46 -11.82 -15.87 16.94
N THR A 47 -10.53 -16.19 17.14
CA THR A 47 -10.04 -17.57 17.17
C THR A 47 -10.63 -18.36 18.33
N THR A 48 -10.72 -17.74 19.51
CA THR A 48 -11.28 -18.36 20.72
C THR A 48 -12.77 -18.65 20.54
N LEU A 49 -13.54 -17.70 20.01
CA LEU A 49 -14.97 -17.89 19.72
C LEU A 49 -15.19 -18.97 18.66
N ALA A 50 -14.34 -19.04 17.63
CA ALA A 50 -14.42 -20.09 16.61
C ALA A 50 -14.20 -21.49 17.19
N LYS A 51 -13.45 -21.61 18.30
CA LYS A 51 -13.22 -22.86 19.03
C LYS A 51 -14.27 -23.12 20.14
N GLY A 52 -15.27 -22.24 20.30
CA GLY A 52 -16.29 -22.35 21.36
C GLY A 52 -15.77 -22.01 22.76
N GLY A 53 -14.62 -21.33 22.87
CA GLY A 53 -14.03 -20.93 24.15
C GLY A 53 -14.57 -19.60 24.68
N ALA A 54 -14.29 -19.34 25.96
CA ALA A 54 -14.58 -18.05 26.60
C ALA A 54 -13.45 -17.04 26.29
N VAL A 55 -13.82 -15.82 25.91
CA VAL A 55 -12.86 -14.75 25.60
C VAL A 55 -12.33 -14.14 26.90
N GLN A 56 -11.02 -14.18 27.10
CA GLN A 56 -10.33 -13.48 28.19
C GLN A 56 -9.11 -12.74 27.65
N LEU A 57 -9.13 -11.41 27.70
CA LEU A 57 -8.13 -10.55 27.06
C LEU A 57 -7.53 -9.51 28.01
N ASP A 58 -7.78 -9.59 29.33
CA ASP A 58 -7.42 -8.55 30.30
C ASP A 58 -5.94 -8.15 30.23
N ALA A 59 -5.04 -9.12 30.02
CA ALA A 59 -3.62 -8.87 29.85
C ALA A 59 -3.30 -8.11 28.54
N LEU A 60 -3.97 -8.43 27.44
CA LEU A 60 -3.78 -7.81 26.13
C LEU A 60 -4.42 -6.40 26.06
N LEU A 61 -5.52 -6.20 26.79
CA LEU A 61 -6.26 -4.94 26.80
C LEU A 61 -5.75 -3.92 27.83
N LYS A 62 -4.81 -4.31 28.70
CA LYS A 62 -4.24 -3.41 29.71
C LYS A 62 -3.66 -2.14 29.07
N GLY A 63 -4.20 -0.99 29.46
CA GLY A 63 -3.78 0.33 28.98
C GLY A 63 -4.28 0.71 27.57
N THR A 64 -5.02 -0.18 26.90
CA THR A 64 -5.60 0.09 25.58
C THR A 64 -6.86 0.95 25.63
N GLY A 65 -7.53 1.03 26.79
CA GLY A 65 -8.82 1.70 26.94
C GLY A 65 -10.02 0.92 26.42
N LEU A 66 -9.80 -0.31 25.94
CA LEU A 66 -10.86 -1.23 25.50
C LEU A 66 -11.22 -2.23 26.59
N THR A 67 -12.46 -2.70 26.59
CA THR A 67 -12.93 -3.77 27.49
C THR A 67 -13.03 -5.13 26.76
N ASN A 68 -13.07 -6.23 27.52
CA ASN A 68 -13.32 -7.57 26.96
C ASN A 68 -14.64 -7.58 26.15
N ASP A 69 -15.68 -6.94 26.68
CA ASP A 69 -17.01 -6.87 26.06
C ASP A 69 -16.97 -6.17 24.69
N ASP A 70 -16.21 -5.07 24.56
CA ASP A 70 -16.08 -4.35 23.29
C ASP A 70 -15.48 -5.25 22.19
N VAL A 71 -14.41 -5.96 22.54
CA VAL A 71 -13.68 -6.82 21.61
C VAL A 71 -14.45 -8.10 21.32
N GLU A 72 -15.07 -8.70 22.32
CA GLU A 72 -15.91 -9.90 22.15
C GLU A 72 -17.13 -9.59 21.27
N LYS A 73 -17.78 -8.43 21.46
CA LYS A 73 -18.87 -7.97 20.60
C LYS A 73 -18.42 -7.84 19.15
N ALA A 74 -17.27 -7.20 18.91
CA ALA A 74 -16.68 -7.09 17.58
C ALA A 74 -16.37 -8.47 16.96
N ALA A 75 -15.76 -9.37 17.73
CA ALA A 75 -15.42 -10.72 17.28
C ALA A 75 -16.65 -11.56 16.95
N LYS A 76 -17.71 -11.50 17.76
CA LYS A 76 -19.01 -12.16 17.46
C LYS A 76 -19.63 -11.64 16.16
N PHE A 77 -19.54 -10.34 15.89
CA PHE A 77 -20.02 -9.77 14.63
C PHE A 77 -19.25 -10.30 13.42
N LEU A 78 -17.93 -10.43 13.53
CA LEU A 78 -17.09 -10.96 12.46
C LEU A 78 -17.33 -12.46 12.26
N ALA A 79 -17.42 -13.24 13.33
CA ALA A 79 -17.65 -14.69 13.28
C ALA A 79 -19.03 -15.07 12.70
N SER A 80 -20.05 -14.23 12.92
CA SER A 80 -21.40 -14.44 12.37
C SER A 80 -21.59 -13.91 10.94
N SER A 81 -20.56 -13.32 10.34
CA SER A 81 -20.65 -12.73 9.01
C SER A 81 -20.56 -13.78 7.91
N LYS A 82 -21.50 -13.76 6.95
CA LYS A 82 -21.51 -14.71 5.82
C LYS A 82 -20.38 -14.46 4.81
N ASN A 83 -20.01 -13.20 4.60
CA ASN A 83 -19.01 -12.79 3.61
C ASN A 83 -18.11 -11.67 4.19
N PRO A 84 -17.31 -11.96 5.21
CA PRO A 84 -16.48 -10.94 5.83
C PRO A 84 -15.35 -10.50 4.89
N VAL A 85 -15.12 -9.18 4.83
CA VAL A 85 -14.00 -8.57 4.11
C VAL A 85 -13.32 -7.56 5.02
N ALA A 86 -12.04 -7.78 5.31
CA ALA A 86 -11.19 -6.86 6.02
C ALA A 86 -10.52 -5.88 5.04
N LEU A 87 -10.58 -4.59 5.35
CA LEU A 87 -9.87 -3.56 4.62
C LEU A 87 -8.73 -3.05 5.51
N ILE A 88 -7.49 -3.21 5.05
CA ILE A 88 -6.31 -2.98 5.89
C ILE A 88 -5.46 -1.90 5.24
N ASP A 89 -5.16 -0.84 5.97
CA ASP A 89 -4.21 0.16 5.52
C ASP A 89 -2.78 -0.45 5.50
N PRO A 90 -1.94 -0.20 4.49
CA PRO A 90 -0.57 -0.71 4.47
C PRO A 90 0.31 -0.28 5.64
N SER A 91 -0.05 0.80 6.35
CA SER A 91 0.62 1.25 7.57
C SER A 91 0.09 0.58 8.84
N ALA A 92 -0.95 -0.25 8.73
CA ALA A 92 -1.48 -1.00 9.87
C ALA A 92 -0.44 -2.02 10.39
N PRO A 93 -0.46 -2.34 11.69
CA PRO A 93 0.42 -3.35 12.27
C PRO A 93 0.13 -4.74 11.67
N LEU A 94 1.13 -5.62 11.66
CA LEU A 94 0.99 -7.00 11.17
C LEU A 94 -0.15 -7.76 11.86
N ALA A 95 -0.36 -7.47 13.14
CA ALA A 95 -1.49 -7.95 13.94
C ALA A 95 -2.87 -7.73 13.28
N ALA A 96 -3.03 -6.68 12.47
CA ALA A 96 -4.27 -6.43 11.73
C ALA A 96 -4.49 -7.45 10.59
N VAL A 97 -3.41 -7.92 9.97
CA VAL A 97 -3.44 -8.99 8.96
C VAL A 97 -3.75 -10.33 9.65
N ASP A 98 -3.12 -10.61 10.78
CA ASP A 98 -3.39 -11.82 11.56
C ASP A 98 -4.83 -11.88 12.05
N ALA A 99 -5.36 -10.75 12.56
CA ALA A 99 -6.76 -10.64 12.95
C ALA A 99 -7.72 -10.86 11.78
N ALA A 100 -7.38 -10.37 10.58
CA ALA A 100 -8.17 -10.60 9.38
C ALA A 100 -8.14 -12.07 8.92
N ALA A 101 -6.99 -12.72 9.03
CA ALA A 101 -6.81 -14.14 8.71
C ALA A 101 -7.56 -15.06 9.70
N ALA A 102 -7.75 -14.62 10.95
CA ALA A 102 -8.54 -15.34 11.94
C ALA A 102 -10.05 -15.38 11.62
N ILE A 103 -10.56 -14.49 10.76
CA ILE A 103 -11.99 -14.43 10.44
C ILE A 103 -12.40 -15.64 9.58
N PRO A 104 -13.37 -16.47 10.02
CA PRO A 104 -13.82 -17.63 9.26
C PRO A 104 -14.38 -17.21 7.89
N GLY A 105 -13.84 -17.79 6.81
CA GLY A 105 -14.21 -17.41 5.43
C GLY A 105 -13.85 -15.96 5.07
N GLY A 106 -13.04 -15.31 5.89
CA GLY A 106 -12.59 -13.94 5.72
C GLY A 106 -11.67 -13.78 4.53
N ARG A 107 -11.82 -12.65 3.84
CA ARG A 107 -10.86 -12.16 2.86
C ARG A 107 -10.35 -10.81 3.34
N TYR A 108 -9.12 -10.46 2.99
CA TYR A 108 -8.63 -9.11 3.25
C TYR A 108 -8.13 -8.44 1.98
N LEU A 109 -8.19 -7.12 1.98
CA LEU A 109 -7.71 -6.25 0.93
C LEU A 109 -6.77 -5.21 1.56
N LEU A 110 -5.51 -5.22 1.11
CA LEU A 110 -4.53 -4.19 1.47
C LEU A 110 -4.79 -2.94 0.62
N LEU A 111 -5.12 -1.84 1.28
CA LEU A 111 -5.47 -0.56 0.66
C LEU A 111 -4.21 0.25 0.29
N ALA A 112 -3.38 -0.32 -0.59
CA ALA A 112 -2.20 0.38 -1.10
C ALA A 112 -2.59 1.76 -1.67
N LYS A 113 -1.93 2.82 -1.18
CA LYS A 113 -2.21 4.20 -1.58
C LYS A 113 -1.98 4.46 -3.08
N HIS A 114 -1.00 3.76 -3.67
CA HIS A 114 -0.57 3.99 -5.05
C HIS A 114 -0.98 2.83 -5.96
N MET A 115 -1.20 3.15 -7.24
CA MET A 115 -1.53 2.14 -8.26
C MET A 115 -0.36 1.17 -8.44
N SER A 116 -0.66 -0.10 -8.75
CA SER A 116 0.33 -1.13 -9.04
C SER A 116 1.31 -1.47 -7.92
N THR A 117 1.18 -0.95 -6.69
CA THR A 117 2.04 -1.37 -5.56
C THR A 117 2.03 -2.89 -5.40
N GLN A 118 0.85 -3.53 -5.46
CA GLN A 118 0.73 -4.98 -5.42
C GLN A 118 1.46 -5.68 -6.58
N GLY A 119 1.41 -5.11 -7.78
CA GLY A 119 2.12 -5.66 -8.94
C GLY A 119 3.64 -5.59 -8.78
N VAL A 120 4.16 -4.48 -8.25
CA VAL A 120 5.60 -4.30 -7.99
C VAL A 120 6.07 -5.27 -6.92
N LEU A 121 5.40 -5.33 -5.77
CA LEU A 121 5.80 -6.20 -4.66
C LEU A 121 5.76 -7.69 -5.05
N ARG A 122 4.80 -8.11 -5.89
CA ARG A 122 4.76 -9.48 -6.42
C ARG A 122 5.92 -9.78 -7.36
N ARG A 123 6.33 -8.82 -8.18
CA ARG A 123 7.40 -9.01 -9.17
C ARG A 123 8.79 -8.89 -8.55
N PHE A 124 8.93 -8.06 -7.52
CA PHE A 124 10.16 -7.69 -6.86
C PHE A 124 9.96 -7.80 -5.33
N PRO A 125 10.00 -9.02 -4.76
CA PRO A 125 9.76 -9.24 -3.34
C PRO A 125 10.83 -8.58 -2.46
N ASP A 126 12.05 -8.43 -2.96
CA ASP A 126 13.20 -7.89 -2.22
C ASP A 126 13.37 -6.36 -2.38
N VAL A 127 12.31 -5.65 -2.78
CA VAL A 127 12.37 -4.20 -2.94
C VAL A 127 12.52 -3.51 -1.58
N LEU A 128 13.52 -2.64 -1.47
CA LEU A 128 13.73 -1.82 -0.27
C LEU A 128 12.75 -0.65 -0.24
N SER A 129 12.33 -0.26 0.97
CA SER A 129 11.67 1.02 1.18
C SER A 129 12.64 2.18 0.89
N VAL A 130 12.09 3.35 0.55
CA VAL A 130 12.90 4.56 0.36
C VAL A 130 13.67 4.92 1.63
N ARG A 131 13.09 4.66 2.81
CA ARG A 131 13.76 4.89 4.10
C ARG A 131 15.01 4.03 4.22
N GLU A 132 14.89 2.71 4.00
CA GLU A 132 16.04 1.79 4.05
C GLU A 132 17.10 2.15 3.00
N LEU A 133 16.67 2.57 1.81
CA LEU A 133 17.60 3.02 0.77
C LEU A 133 18.36 4.27 1.20
N ARG A 134 17.71 5.23 1.86
CA ARG A 134 18.35 6.44 2.40
C ARG A 134 19.34 6.12 3.52
N GLU A 135 18.98 5.21 4.43
CA GLU A 135 19.87 4.74 5.51
C GLU A 135 21.16 4.10 4.95
N LYS A 136 21.10 3.48 3.77
CA LYS A 136 22.28 2.93 3.08
C LYS A 136 23.16 3.98 2.39
N ASN A 137 22.69 5.22 2.28
CA ASN A 137 23.38 6.37 1.66
C ASN A 137 24.15 6.02 0.35
N PRO A 138 23.44 5.56 -0.69
CA PRO A 138 24.09 5.15 -1.93
C PRO A 138 24.74 6.34 -2.66
N ALA A 139 25.96 6.13 -3.15
CA ALA A 139 26.69 7.14 -3.92
C ALA A 139 26.03 7.46 -5.28
N ARG A 140 25.18 6.57 -5.80
CA ARG A 140 24.49 6.72 -7.08
C ARG A 140 23.01 6.35 -6.98
N LEU A 141 22.16 7.19 -7.56
CA LEU A 141 20.70 7.01 -7.56
C LEU A 141 20.09 7.25 -8.94
N VAL A 142 19.01 6.53 -9.25
CA VAL A 142 18.19 6.80 -10.44
C VAL A 142 16.74 6.88 -10.02
N PHE A 143 16.14 8.05 -10.22
CA PHE A 143 14.73 8.29 -9.95
C PHE A 143 13.91 8.03 -11.20
N VAL A 144 13.04 7.02 -11.17
CA VAL A 144 12.27 6.57 -12.34
C VAL A 144 10.77 6.75 -12.10
N GLY A 145 10.12 7.56 -12.92
CA GLY A 145 8.70 7.87 -12.82
C GLY A 145 8.32 8.78 -11.64
N VAL A 146 9.31 9.22 -10.86
CA VAL A 146 9.17 10.08 -9.68
C VAL A 146 10.32 11.10 -9.66
N THR A 147 10.11 12.27 -9.08
CA THR A 147 11.19 13.23 -8.80
C THR A 147 11.80 12.96 -7.42
N PRO A 148 13.00 13.46 -7.10
CA PRO A 148 13.59 13.25 -5.78
C PRO A 148 12.68 13.73 -4.64
N GLU A 149 12.08 14.91 -4.77
CA GLU A 149 11.11 15.44 -3.80
C GLU A 149 9.87 14.57 -3.69
N GLY A 150 9.39 14.05 -4.82
CA GLY A 150 8.24 13.13 -4.85
C GLY A 150 8.54 11.78 -4.17
N ALA A 151 9.80 11.38 -4.12
CA ALA A 151 10.27 10.22 -3.37
C ALA A 151 10.59 10.56 -1.90
N GLY A 152 10.52 11.83 -1.50
CA GLY A 152 10.80 12.27 -0.14
C GLY A 152 12.28 12.52 0.17
N TYR A 153 13.10 12.78 -0.85
CA TYR A 153 14.48 13.24 -0.68
C TYR A 153 14.53 14.76 -0.53
N SER A 154 15.43 15.23 0.34
CA SER A 154 15.86 16.61 0.45
C SER A 154 17.18 16.86 -0.30
N GLU A 155 17.62 18.11 -0.35
CA GLU A 155 18.95 18.46 -0.87
C GLU A 155 20.08 17.87 -0.01
N GLU A 156 19.87 17.74 1.29
CA GLU A 156 20.83 17.16 2.23
C GLU A 156 20.99 15.66 1.99
N ASP A 157 19.89 14.95 1.72
CA ASP A 157 19.90 13.52 1.42
C ASP A 157 20.70 13.19 0.14
N LEU A 158 20.83 14.15 -0.78
CA LEU A 158 21.50 13.96 -2.07
C LEU A 158 22.89 14.61 -2.12
N ARG A 159 23.36 15.19 -1.02
CA ARG A 159 24.64 15.89 -0.99
C ARG A 159 25.77 14.90 -1.22
N GLY A 160 26.50 15.08 -2.32
CA GLY A 160 27.61 14.20 -2.71
C GLY A 160 27.19 12.91 -3.43
N ALA A 161 25.89 12.67 -3.61
CA ALA A 161 25.39 11.59 -4.45
C ALA A 161 25.27 12.05 -5.91
N GLU A 162 25.65 11.20 -6.85
CA GLU A 162 25.38 11.41 -8.27
C GLU A 162 24.02 10.78 -8.62
N TYR A 163 23.14 11.53 -9.28
CA TYR A 163 21.82 10.99 -9.61
C TYR A 163 21.27 11.44 -10.95
N ALA A 164 20.38 10.60 -11.47
CA ALA A 164 19.62 10.83 -12.70
C ALA A 164 18.12 10.84 -12.41
N VAL A 165 17.37 11.61 -13.18
CA VAL A 165 15.91 11.74 -13.03
C VAL A 165 15.20 11.49 -14.36
N LEU A 166 14.34 10.48 -14.38
CA LEU A 166 13.46 10.10 -15.48
C LEU A 166 12.01 10.33 -15.06
N ALA A 167 11.54 11.58 -15.15
CA ALA A 167 10.23 11.98 -14.62
C ALA A 167 9.46 12.89 -15.59
N PRO A 168 8.12 12.96 -15.51
CA PRO A 168 7.32 13.83 -16.37
C PRO A 168 7.32 15.30 -15.91
N ARG A 169 7.78 15.57 -14.68
CA ARG A 169 7.80 16.90 -14.09
C ARG A 169 9.23 17.30 -13.77
N LYS A 170 9.50 18.60 -13.93
CA LYS A 170 10.70 19.24 -13.42
C LYS A 170 10.43 19.79 -12.02
N THR A 171 11.43 19.67 -11.16
CA THR A 171 11.45 20.16 -9.79
C THR A 171 12.87 20.64 -9.48
N VAL A 172 13.05 21.37 -8.37
CA VAL A 172 14.35 21.98 -8.04
C VAL A 172 15.46 20.95 -7.93
N LEU A 173 15.22 19.81 -7.28
CA LEU A 173 16.19 18.73 -7.19
C LEU A 173 16.32 17.98 -8.51
N ALA A 174 15.25 17.84 -9.29
CA ALA A 174 15.38 17.21 -10.60
C ALA A 174 16.31 18.00 -11.53
N GLU A 175 16.30 19.34 -11.48
CA GLU A 175 17.16 20.19 -12.31
C GLU A 175 18.63 20.17 -11.88
N LYS A 176 18.94 19.75 -10.65
CA LYS A 176 20.30 19.56 -10.14
C LYS A 176 20.89 18.18 -10.47
N ALA A 177 20.11 17.28 -11.09
CA ALA A 177 20.57 15.94 -11.45
C ALA A 177 21.64 15.99 -12.55
N ALA A 178 22.55 15.02 -12.54
CA ALA A 178 23.57 14.88 -13.60
C ALA A 178 22.92 14.58 -14.97
N VAL A 179 21.78 13.88 -14.96
CA VAL A 179 21.00 13.55 -16.15
C VAL A 179 19.52 13.76 -15.89
N VAL A 180 18.85 14.51 -16.77
CA VAL A 180 17.40 14.71 -16.74
C VAL A 180 16.80 14.24 -18.06
N LEU A 181 15.92 13.24 -18.00
CA LEU A 181 15.20 12.72 -19.16
C LEU A 181 13.70 12.91 -18.96
N PRO A 182 13.05 13.79 -19.76
CA PRO A 182 11.62 13.98 -19.66
C PRO A 182 10.87 12.72 -20.11
N THR A 183 9.98 12.23 -19.25
CA THR A 183 9.09 11.11 -19.59
C THR A 183 7.70 11.62 -19.90
N LEU A 184 6.93 10.83 -20.65
CA LEU A 184 5.51 11.13 -20.92
C LEU A 184 4.71 11.27 -19.61
N ALA A 185 3.65 12.08 -19.61
CA ALA A 185 2.72 12.13 -18.49
C ALA A 185 1.87 10.85 -18.42
N TRP A 186 1.24 10.58 -17.27
CA TRP A 186 0.42 9.36 -17.07
C TRP A 186 -0.59 9.11 -18.18
N THR A 187 -1.36 10.14 -18.56
CA THR A 187 -2.41 10.07 -19.58
C THR A 187 -1.88 9.82 -20.98
N GLU A 188 -0.58 10.00 -21.21
CA GLU A 188 0.09 9.84 -22.50
C GLU A 188 0.84 8.51 -22.61
N LYS A 189 0.81 7.69 -21.54
CA LYS A 189 1.43 6.36 -21.49
C LYS A 189 0.40 5.29 -21.83
N GLU A 190 0.89 4.26 -22.51
CA GLU A 190 0.24 2.95 -22.53
C GLU A 190 0.92 2.02 -21.52
N GLY A 191 0.21 0.98 -21.12
CA GLY A 191 0.76 -0.07 -20.27
C GLY A 191 -0.32 -0.82 -19.53
N SER A 192 0.02 -1.30 -18.34
CA SER A 192 -0.91 -2.01 -17.48
C SER A 192 -0.72 -1.61 -16.02
N VAL A 193 -1.80 -1.63 -15.26
CA VAL A 193 -1.79 -1.46 -13.80
C VAL A 193 -2.38 -2.66 -13.11
N THR A 194 -1.86 -2.97 -11.92
CA THR A 194 -2.49 -3.93 -11.03
C THR A 194 -3.34 -3.16 -10.02
N ASN A 195 -4.65 -3.41 -9.99
CA ASN A 195 -5.55 -2.80 -9.02
C ASN A 195 -5.40 -3.44 -7.63
N LEU A 196 -6.15 -2.95 -6.64
CA LEU A 196 -6.10 -3.48 -5.26
C LEU A 196 -6.48 -4.96 -5.17
N GLU A 197 -7.37 -5.42 -6.06
CA GLU A 197 -7.81 -6.83 -6.13
C GLU A 197 -6.78 -7.74 -6.82
N GLY A 198 -5.64 -7.20 -7.28
CA GLY A 198 -4.65 -7.95 -8.03
C GLY A 198 -4.99 -8.14 -9.51
N ARG A 199 -6.04 -7.49 -10.03
CA ARG A 199 -6.42 -7.56 -11.44
C ARG A 199 -5.57 -6.61 -12.28
N THR A 200 -5.09 -7.10 -13.41
CA THR A 200 -4.37 -6.30 -14.40
C THR A 200 -5.37 -5.55 -15.28
N LEU A 201 -5.28 -4.22 -15.28
CA LEU A 201 -6.07 -3.34 -16.13
C LEU A 201 -5.16 -2.75 -17.21
N ARG A 202 -5.63 -2.78 -18.45
CA ARG A 202 -4.93 -2.16 -19.57
C ARG A 202 -5.12 -0.65 -19.52
N LEU A 203 -4.03 0.07 -19.70
CA LEU A 203 -4.00 1.52 -19.93
C LEU A 203 -3.75 1.77 -21.40
N ASN A 204 -4.71 2.46 -22.02
CA ASN A 204 -4.57 2.91 -23.39
C ASN A 204 -4.00 4.32 -23.39
N ARG A 205 -3.13 4.57 -24.35
CA ARG A 205 -2.53 5.87 -24.57
C ARG A 205 -3.60 6.91 -24.90
N GLY A 206 -3.64 8.01 -24.14
CA GLY A 206 -4.42 9.18 -24.47
C GLY A 206 -3.69 10.11 -25.45
N VAL A 207 -4.22 11.32 -25.62
CA VAL A 207 -3.63 12.33 -26.51
C VAL A 207 -2.29 12.80 -25.96
N VAL A 208 -1.27 12.79 -26.82
CA VAL A 208 0.08 13.28 -26.49
C VAL A 208 0.08 14.79 -26.63
N THR A 209 0.20 15.48 -25.50
CA THR A 209 0.27 16.94 -25.42
C THR A 209 1.71 17.42 -25.33
N GLN A 210 2.61 16.65 -24.70
CA GLN A 210 4.04 16.94 -24.64
C GLN A 210 4.82 16.15 -25.69
N ARG A 211 5.24 16.81 -26.77
CA ARG A 211 5.93 16.18 -27.92
C ARG A 211 7.34 15.64 -27.62
N GLN A 212 7.93 15.96 -26.47
CA GLN A 212 9.33 15.64 -26.16
C GLN A 212 9.51 14.50 -25.14
N GLY A 213 8.45 14.05 -24.48
CA GLY A 213 8.54 12.95 -23.51
C GLY A 213 8.69 11.58 -24.19
N ARG A 214 9.43 10.66 -23.55
CA ARG A 214 9.51 9.25 -23.98
C ARG A 214 8.92 8.31 -22.93
N ASN A 215 8.56 7.09 -23.33
CA ASN A 215 8.19 6.05 -22.38
C ASN A 215 9.44 5.60 -21.60
N ILE A 216 9.31 5.38 -20.29
CA ILE A 216 10.38 4.89 -19.42
C ILE A 216 10.94 3.57 -19.97
N THR A 217 10.07 2.66 -20.40
CA THR A 217 10.50 1.37 -20.96
C THR A 217 11.37 1.55 -22.20
N ALA A 218 11.01 2.47 -23.09
CA ALA A 218 11.80 2.78 -24.28
C ALA A 218 13.17 3.39 -23.94
N ILE A 219 13.24 4.26 -22.93
CA ILE A 219 14.50 4.84 -22.45
C ILE A 219 15.40 3.75 -21.89
N LEU A 220 14.88 2.92 -20.98
CA LEU A 220 15.64 1.84 -20.35
C LEU A 220 16.09 0.79 -21.37
N ALA A 221 15.24 0.48 -22.35
CA ALA A 221 15.55 -0.45 -23.43
C ALA A 221 16.67 0.08 -24.35
N ALA A 222 16.63 1.37 -24.71
CA ALA A 222 17.69 2.00 -25.49
C ALA A 222 19.02 2.03 -24.72
N ALA A 223 18.98 2.33 -23.42
CA ALA A 223 20.15 2.30 -22.55
C ALA A 223 20.72 0.88 -22.41
N SER A 224 19.86 -0.14 -22.32
CA SER A 224 20.32 -1.52 -22.16
C SER A 224 21.09 -2.02 -23.39
N ILE A 225 20.67 -1.66 -24.61
CA ILE A 225 21.36 -2.02 -25.86
C ILE A 225 22.82 -1.56 -25.84
N LEU A 226 23.09 -0.33 -25.38
CA LEU A 226 24.44 0.23 -25.31
C LEU A 226 25.37 -0.54 -24.36
N HIS A 227 24.79 -1.31 -23.44
CA HIS A 227 25.50 -2.14 -22.47
C HIS A 227 25.36 -3.65 -22.76
N GLY A 228 25.04 -4.03 -24.00
CA GLY A 228 24.92 -5.44 -24.41
C GLY A 228 23.63 -6.14 -23.97
N GLY A 229 22.67 -5.38 -23.43
CA GLY A 229 21.34 -5.87 -23.09
C GLY A 229 20.54 -6.26 -24.34
N LYS A 230 19.78 -7.36 -24.23
CA LYS A 230 18.85 -7.79 -25.27
C LYS A 230 17.44 -7.37 -24.89
N ILE A 231 16.77 -6.60 -25.74
CA ILE A 231 15.34 -6.38 -25.60
C ILE A 231 14.66 -7.64 -26.16
N PRO A 232 13.93 -8.42 -25.35
CA PRO A 232 13.17 -9.54 -25.90
C PRO A 232 12.18 -9.00 -26.92
N SER A 233 12.16 -9.60 -28.11
CA SER A 233 11.25 -9.24 -29.20
C SER A 233 9.77 -9.36 -28.82
N ASN A 234 9.47 -10.06 -27.72
CA ASN A 234 8.17 -10.12 -27.08
C ASN A 234 8.27 -9.78 -25.57
N PRO A 235 7.83 -8.59 -25.13
CA PRO A 235 7.86 -8.19 -23.72
C PRO A 235 6.86 -8.94 -22.82
N MET A 236 5.99 -9.79 -23.38
CA MET A 236 5.00 -10.60 -22.64
C MET A 236 5.44 -12.06 -22.40
N ALA A 237 6.66 -12.43 -22.80
CA ALA A 237 7.13 -13.82 -22.75
C ALA A 237 7.82 -14.23 -21.44
N GLY A 238 7.74 -13.41 -20.38
CA GLY A 238 8.43 -13.66 -19.10
C GLY A 238 7.67 -13.18 -17.88
#